data_AF-B7JVL6-F1
#
_entry.id   AF-B7JVL6-F1
#
_cell.length_a   1.000
_cell.length_b   1.000
_cell.length_c   1.000
_cell.angle_alpha   90.00
_cell.angle_beta   90.00
_cell.angle_gamma   90.00
#
_symmetry.space_group_name_H-M   'P 1'
#
loop_
_entity.id
_entity.type
_entity.pdbx_description
1 polymer ?
#
loop_
_entity_poly.entity_id
_entity_poly.type
_entity_poly.pdbx_seq_one_letter_code
_entity_poly.pdbx_strand_id
1 'polypeptide(L)'
;MSISTFGKQLNIPEQYRQTVESFLYDNYITMLIEYVASLHNTGAISYNTCEYLIRELYSKTIEQMVERQIDQKLEKMAVKLNKKALSMSIV
;
A
#
# COMPACT_ATOMS: atom_id res chain seq x y z
N MET A 1 10.32 -1.10 11.51
CA MET A 1 9.34 -2.21 11.62
C MET A 1 8.49 -2.19 10.37
N SER A 2 8.38 -3.29 9.62
CA SER A 2 7.48 -3.34 8.46
C SER A 2 6.03 -3.43 8.92
N ILE A 3 5.09 -2.91 8.12
CA ILE A 3 3.64 -3.00 8.37
C ILE A 3 3.20 -4.46 8.52
N SER A 4 3.84 -5.38 7.79
CA SER A 4 3.63 -6.83 7.92
C SER A 4 4.00 -7.40 9.31
N THR A 5 4.86 -6.72 10.07
CA THR A 5 5.19 -7.11 11.45
C THR A 5 4.12 -6.65 12.43
N PHE A 6 3.50 -5.49 12.17
CA PHE A 6 2.43 -4.91 13.00
C PHE A 6 1.10 -5.68 12.84
N GLY A 7 0.76 -6.10 11.62
CA GLY A 7 -0.42 -6.93 11.35
C GLY A 7 -0.39 -8.32 12.01
N LYS A 8 0.82 -8.87 12.26
CA LYS A 8 0.99 -10.11 13.04
C LYS A 8 0.82 -9.90 14.55
N GLN A 9 1.18 -8.73 15.08
CA GLN A 9 1.00 -8.40 16.50
C GLN A 9 -0.46 -8.13 16.88
N LEU A 10 -1.29 -7.70 15.92
CA LEU A 10 -2.69 -7.34 16.16
C LEU A 10 -3.69 -8.51 16.07
N ASN A 11 -3.23 -9.77 15.92
CA ASN A 11 -4.09 -10.96 15.81
C ASN A 11 -5.22 -10.79 14.76
N ILE A 12 -4.94 -10.05 13.68
CA ILE A 12 -5.92 -9.73 12.65
C ILE A 12 -6.18 -11.00 11.84
N PRO A 13 -7.45 -11.45 11.70
CA PRO A 13 -7.78 -12.56 10.82
C PRO A 13 -7.27 -12.31 9.40
N GLU A 14 -6.71 -13.33 8.75
CA GLU A 14 -6.03 -13.19 7.45
C GLU A 14 -6.92 -12.51 6.39
N GLN A 15 -8.23 -12.77 6.44
CA GLN A 15 -9.25 -12.16 5.58
C GLN A 15 -9.37 -10.63 5.70
N TYR A 16 -8.92 -10.03 6.80
CA TYR A 16 -8.93 -8.58 7.02
C TYR A 16 -7.54 -7.95 6.95
N ARG A 17 -6.48 -8.74 6.86
CA ARG A 17 -5.10 -8.23 6.91
C ARG A 17 -4.83 -7.23 5.80
N GLN A 18 -5.21 -7.53 4.55
CA GLN A 18 -5.03 -6.60 3.43
C GLN A 18 -5.77 -5.27 3.64
N THR A 19 -7.00 -5.31 4.14
CA THR A 19 -7.80 -4.10 4.40
C THR A 19 -7.17 -3.25 5.50
N VAL A 20 -6.73 -3.87 6.59
CA VAL A 20 -6.10 -3.16 7.70
C VAL A 20 -4.73 -2.61 7.31
N GLU A 21 -3.94 -3.37 6.56
CA GLU A 21 -2.65 -2.89 6.04
C GLU A 21 -2.84 -1.69 5.10
N SER A 22 -3.88 -1.70 4.25
CA SER A 22 -4.22 -0.55 3.42
C SER A 22 -4.61 0.67 4.26
N PHE A 23 -5.51 0.50 5.23
CA PHE A 23 -5.97 1.58 6.10
C PHE A 23 -4.82 2.19 6.94
N LEU A 24 -3.94 1.35 7.48
CA LEU A 24 -2.78 1.82 8.23
C LEU A 24 -1.79 2.57 7.33
N TYR A 25 -1.61 2.12 6.08
CA TYR A 25 -0.76 2.80 5.11
C TYR A 25 -1.33 4.18 4.74
N ASP A 26 -2.63 4.29 4.48
CA ASP A 26 -3.29 5.56 4.12
C ASP A 26 -3.20 6.59 5.27
N ASN A 27 -3.41 6.12 6.51
CA ASN A 27 -3.23 6.97 7.70
C ASN A 27 -1.78 7.41 7.89
N TYR A 28 -0.82 6.51 7.64
CA TYR A 28 0.60 6.83 7.76
C TYR A 28 1.04 7.91 6.74
N ILE A 29 0.59 7.81 5.49
CA ILE A 29 0.88 8.82 4.46
C ILE A 29 0.26 10.18 4.83
N THR A 30 -0.99 10.18 5.30
CA THR A 30 -1.66 11.41 5.75
C THR A 30 -0.87 12.09 6.86
N MET A 31 -0.44 11.34 7.86
CA MET A 31 0.36 11.84 8.98
C MET A 31 1.71 12.42 8.52
N LEU A 32 2.38 11.77 7.56
CA LEU A 32 3.64 12.28 7.00
C LEU A 32 3.44 13.60 6.22
N ILE A 33 2.35 13.73 5.47
CA ILE A 33 2.03 14.97 4.75
C ILE A 33 1.78 16.10 5.74
N GLU A 34 0.98 15.86 6.78
CA GLU A 34 0.72 16.84 7.84
C GLU A 34 2.01 17.26 8.55
N TYR A 35 2.91 16.31 8.82
CA TYR A 35 4.21 16.59 9.42
C TYR A 35 5.09 17.46 8.50
N VAL A 36 5.19 17.13 7.22
CA VAL A 36 5.96 17.93 6.24
C VAL A 36 5.37 19.34 6.11
N ALA A 37 4.05 19.47 6.07
CA ALA A 37 3.38 20.76 6.06
C ALA A 37 3.67 21.58 7.33
N SER A 38 3.71 20.94 8.49
CA SER A 38 4.08 21.57 9.75
C SER A 38 5.54 22.08 9.75
N LEU A 39 6.48 21.30 9.20
CA LEU A 39 7.87 21.74 9.04
C LEU A 39 7.99 22.98 8.16
N HIS A 40 7.18 23.08 7.11
CA HIS A 40 7.12 24.27 6.27
C HIS A 40 6.53 25.46 7.04
N ASN A 41 5.42 25.25 7.76
CA ASN A 41 4.74 26.30 8.51
C ASN A 41 5.59 26.88 9.65
N THR A 42 6.49 26.06 10.22
CA THR A 42 7.47 26.48 11.23
C THR A 42 8.74 27.10 10.63
N GLY A 43 8.86 27.14 9.31
CA GLY A 43 10.04 27.68 8.61
C GLY A 43 11.26 26.76 8.64
N ALA A 44 11.12 25.51 9.11
CA ALA A 44 12.21 24.54 9.16
C ALA A 44 12.64 24.07 7.76
N ILE A 45 11.72 24.12 6.77
CA ILE A 45 12.00 23.79 5.37
C ILE A 45 11.41 24.84 4.42
N SER A 46 12.04 24.99 3.25
CA SER A 46 11.54 25.87 2.19
C SER A 46 10.26 25.31 1.54
N TYR A 47 9.50 26.19 0.88
CA TYR A 47 8.34 25.79 0.07
C TYR A 47 8.70 24.71 -0.96
N ASN A 48 9.80 24.90 -1.72
CA ASN A 48 10.24 23.93 -2.73
C ASN A 48 10.57 22.57 -2.13
N THR A 49 11.16 22.55 -0.93
CA THR A 49 11.45 21.30 -0.20
C THR A 49 10.17 20.62 0.28
N CYS A 50 9.22 21.40 0.79
CA CYS A 50 7.89 20.90 1.18
C CYS A 50 7.17 20.28 -0.01
N GLU A 51 7.12 20.98 -1.15
CA GLU A 51 6.47 20.51 -2.37
C GLU A 51 7.12 19.21 -2.89
N TYR A 52 8.45 19.15 -2.93
CA TYR A 52 9.18 17.95 -3.32
C TYR A 52 8.83 16.75 -2.42
N LEU A 53 8.87 16.92 -1.10
CA LEU A 53 8.60 15.86 -0.15
C LEU A 53 7.16 15.35 -0.24
N ILE A 54 6.18 16.25 -0.38
CA ILE A 54 4.77 15.86 -0.56
C ILE A 54 4.59 15.09 -1.88
N ARG A 55 5.19 15.56 -2.97
CA ARG A 55 5.14 14.86 -4.27
C ARG A 55 5.73 13.45 -4.19
N GLU A 56 6.89 13.29 -3.54
CA GLU A 56 7.52 11.99 -3.35
C GLU A 56 6.63 11.02 -2.55
N LEU A 57 5.96 11.50 -1.49
CA LEU A 57 5.04 10.70 -0.70
C LEU A 57 3.85 10.21 -1.52
N TYR A 58 3.25 11.08 -2.35
CA TYR A 58 2.18 10.67 -3.26
C TYR A 58 2.67 9.73 -4.36
N SER A 59 3.84 9.97 -4.95
CA SER A 59 4.40 9.11 -6.01
C SER A 59 4.56 7.67 -5.53
N LYS A 60 5.20 7.47 -4.36
CA LYS A 60 5.36 6.14 -3.77
C LYS A 60 4.04 5.46 -3.45
N THR A 61 3.04 6.24 -3.05
CA THR A 61 1.70 5.72 -2.78
C THR A 61 1.03 5.22 -4.05
N ILE A 62 1.11 6.01 -5.13
CA ILE A 62 0.58 5.62 -6.45
C ILE A 62 1.28 4.37 -6.96
N GLU A 63 2.62 4.31 -6.89
CA GLU A 63 3.41 3.14 -7.30
C GLU A 63 2.94 1.86 -6.60
N GLN A 64 2.83 1.88 -5.26
CA GLN A 64 2.36 0.73 -4.49
C GLN A 64 0.92 0.34 -4.81
N MET A 65 0.03 1.31 -5.06
CA MET A 65 -1.34 1.03 -5.46
C MET A 65 -1.40 0.33 -6.83
N VAL A 66 -0.57 0.76 -7.78
CA VAL A 66 -0.48 0.16 -9.12
C VAL A 66 0.07 -1.26 -9.03
N GLU A 67 1.16 -1.47 -8.29
CA GLU A 67 1.75 -2.80 -8.06
C GLU A 67 0.72 -3.78 -7.49
N ARG A 68 0.00 -3.37 -6.43
CA ARG A 68 -1.06 -4.20 -5.82
C ARG A 68 -2.19 -4.55 -6.80
N GLN A 69 -2.61 -3.60 -7.63
CA GLN A 69 -3.64 -3.87 -8.64
C GLN A 69 -3.18 -4.87 -9.70
N ILE A 70 -1.91 -4.80 -10.09
CA ILE A 70 -1.30 -5.76 -11.02
C ILE A 70 -1.26 -7.14 -10.38
N ASP A 71 -0.77 -7.25 -9.15
CA ASP A 71 -0.67 -8.52 -8.42
C ASP A 71 -2.04 -9.19 -8.25
N GLN A 72 -3.07 -8.43 -7.87
CA GLN A 72 -4.44 -8.94 -7.76
C GLN A 72 -5.00 -9.46 -9.09
N LYS A 73 -4.66 -8.80 -10.21
CA LYS A 73 -5.06 -9.27 -11.54
C LYS A 73 -4.33 -10.54 -11.93
N LEU A 74 -3.02 -10.61 -11.69
CA LEU A 74 -2.20 -11.79 -11.97
C LEU A 74 -2.66 -12.99 -11.14
N GLU A 75 -2.95 -12.80 -9.86
CA GLU A 75 -3.49 -13.86 -8.99
C GLU A 75 -4.82 -14.40 -9.52
N LYS A 76 -5.75 -13.51 -9.90
CA LYS A 76 -7.03 -13.92 -10.51
C LYS A 76 -6.84 -14.69 -11.81
N MET A 77 -5.86 -14.29 -12.64
CA MET A 77 -5.54 -15.01 -13.88
C MET A 77 -4.94 -16.39 -13.59
N ALA A 78 -4.00 -16.49 -12.66
CA ALA A 78 -3.38 -17.74 -12.24
C ALA A 78 -4.42 -18.73 -11.69
N VAL A 79 -5.33 -18.27 -10.83
CA VAL A 79 -6.43 -19.10 -10.30
C VAL A 79 -7.34 -19.60 -11.42
N LYS A 80 -7.69 -18.75 -12.40
CA LYS A 80 -8.52 -19.15 -13.55
C LYS A 80 -7.81 -20.19 -14.41
N LEU A 81 -6.52 -20.01 -14.70
CA LEU A 81 -5.72 -20.94 -15.50
C LEU A 81 -5.58 -22.29 -14.81
N ASN A 82 -5.30 -22.31 -13.50
CA ASN A 82 -5.22 -23.54 -12.72
C ASN A 82 -6.54 -24.31 -12.70
N LYS A 83 -7.67 -23.61 -12.48
CA LYS A 83 -9.01 -24.22 -12.54
C LYS A 83 -9.27 -24.86 -13.91
N LYS A 84 -8.87 -24.17 -15.00
CA LYS A 84 -9.02 -24.67 -16.36
C LYS A 84 -8.15 -25.91 -16.61
N ALA A 85 -6.89 -25.90 -16.19
CA ALA A 85 -5.99 -27.05 -16.32
C ALA A 85 -6.48 -28.28 -15.55
N LEU A 86 -6.95 -28.09 -14.31
CA LEU A 86 -7.57 -29.13 -13.49
C LEU A 86 -8.81 -29.73 -14.19
N SER A 87 -9.67 -28.89 -14.76
CA SER A 87 -10.87 -29.37 -15.47
C SER A 87 -10.57 -30.21 -16.71
N MET A 88 -9.42 -29.98 -17.37
CA MET A 88 -8.97 -30.78 -18.50
C MET A 88 -8.23 -32.07 -18.10
N SER A 89 -7.76 -32.17 -16.85
CA SER A 89 -6.99 -33.33 -16.37
C SER A 89 -7.88 -34.43 -15.77
N ILE A 90 -9.19 -34.17 -15.62
CA ILE A 90 -10.20 -35.10 -15.07
C ILE A 90 -10.97 -35.82 -16.20
N VAL A 91 -10.63 -35.56 -17.47
CA VAL A 91 -11.14 -36.26 -18.67
C VAL A 91 -10.06 -37.21 -19.18
#